data_AF-A0A7G9YSZ9-F1
#
_entry.id   AF-A0A7G9YSZ9-F1
#
_cell.length_a   1.000
_cell.length_b   1.000
_cell.length_c   1.000
_cell.angle_alpha   90.00
_cell.angle_beta   90.00
_cell.angle_gamma   90.00
#
_symmetry.space_group_name_H-M   'P 1'
#
loop_
_entity.id
_entity.type
_entity.pdbx_description
1 polymer ?
#
loop_
_entity_poly.entity_id
_entity_poly.type
_entity_poly.pdbx_seq_one_letter_code
_entity_poly.pdbx_strand_id
1 'polypeptide(L)' 'MTILYEEGDGIKGEKISCEFRRTSKPTVIRKTSGHRAMRMFVEGLPCECYIEKRWRAISNK' A
#
# COMPACT_ATOMS: atom_id res chain seq x y z
N MET A 1 3.91 -10.50 -14.84
CA MET A 1 3.38 -9.94 -13.58
C MET A 1 2.36 -8.88 -13.94
N THR A 2 1.09 -9.12 -13.64
CA THR A 2 0.02 -8.14 -13.89
C THR A 2 0.06 -7.09 -12.80
N ILE A 3 0.16 -5.82 -13.17
CA ILE A 3 0.14 -4.69 -12.24
C ILE A 3 -1.21 -4.00 -12.38
N LEU A 4 -1.92 -3.90 -11.26
CA LEU A 4 -3.22 -3.28 -11.14
C LEU A 4 -3.08 -1.88 -10.52
N TYR A 5 -3.83 -0.90 -10.99
CA TYR A 5 -3.63 0.52 -10.62
C TYR A 5 -4.90 1.35 -10.58
N GLU A 6 -6.02 0.84 -11.10
CA GLU A 6 -7.28 1.56 -11.10
C GLU A 6 -8.08 1.29 -9.82
N GLU A 7 -8.99 2.19 -9.51
CA GLU A 7 -9.90 2.04 -8.37
C GLU A 7 -10.81 0.82 -8.56
N GLY A 8 -10.94 -0.01 -7.52
CA GLY A 8 -11.70 -1.26 -7.57
C GLY A 8 -10.91 -2.48 -8.04
N ASP A 9 -9.71 -2.31 -8.60
CA ASP A 9 -8.82 -3.42 -8.87
C ASP A 9 -8.44 -4.15 -7.57
N GLY A 10 -8.30 -5.49 -7.61
CA GLY A 10 -7.96 -6.26 -6.42
C GLY A 10 -7.41 -7.66 -6.68
N ILE A 11 -6.92 -8.28 -5.61
CA ILE A 11 -6.38 -9.64 -5.59
C ILE A 11 -7.00 -10.47 -4.45
N LYS A 12 -7.11 -11.79 -4.65
CA LYS A 12 -7.57 -12.76 -3.66
C LYS A 12 -6.55 -13.87 -3.45
N GLY A 13 -6.45 -14.38 -2.24
CA GLY A 13 -5.57 -15.51 -1.90
C GLY A 13 -5.69 -15.91 -0.45
N GLU A 14 -4.77 -16.76 0.02
CA GLU A 14 -4.72 -17.17 1.43
C GLU A 14 -3.89 -16.20 2.29
N LYS A 15 -2.90 -15.55 1.67
CA LYS A 15 -1.98 -14.61 2.30
C LYS A 15 -1.55 -13.54 1.31
N ILE A 16 -1.82 -12.28 1.63
CA ILE A 16 -1.50 -11.12 0.80
C ILE A 16 -0.49 -10.24 1.53
N SER A 17 0.59 -9.85 0.85
CA SER A 17 1.57 -8.89 1.34
C SER A 17 1.35 -7.51 0.72
N CYS A 18 1.21 -6.48 1.55
CA CYS A 18 1.10 -5.09 1.08
C CYS A 18 2.32 -4.29 1.53
N GLU A 19 2.95 -3.61 0.58
CA GLU A 19 4.09 -2.73 0.82
C GLU A 19 3.72 -1.29 0.51
N PHE A 20 3.99 -0.37 1.44
CA PHE A 20 3.60 1.02 1.28
C PHE A 20 4.47 1.98 2.08
N ARG A 21 4.37 3.26 1.72
CA ARG A 21 5.00 4.36 2.46
C ARG A 21 3.93 5.08 3.25
N ARG A 22 4.15 5.27 4.56
CA ARG A 22 3.23 6.05 5.38
C ARG A 22 3.30 7.53 4.98
N THR A 23 2.22 8.06 4.43
CA THR A 23 2.15 9.47 3.98
C THR A 23 1.44 10.37 4.99
N SER A 24 0.64 9.82 5.92
CA SER A 24 -0.08 10.57 6.95
C SER A 24 0.67 10.60 8.28
N LYS A 25 1.48 11.66 8.47
CA LYS A 25 1.66 12.48 9.70
C LYS A 25 3.01 13.23 9.63
N PRO A 26 3.04 14.57 9.68
CA PRO A 26 4.20 15.32 10.14
C PRO A 26 4.15 15.37 11.68
N THR A 27 4.40 14.25 12.36
CA THR A 27 4.81 14.32 13.76
C THR A 27 6.31 14.08 13.76
N VAL A 28 7.06 15.20 13.80
CA VAL A 28 8.51 15.20 13.94
C VAL A 28 8.86 14.60 15.30
N ILE A 29 9.06 13.29 15.34
CA ILE A 29 9.89 12.69 16.38
C ILE A 29 11.32 13.03 15.94
N ARG A 30 11.95 13.98 16.64
CA ARG A 30 13.36 14.31 16.42
C ARG A 30 14.21 13.06 16.70
N LYS A 31 14.46 12.28 15.66
CA LYS A 31 15.63 11.41 15.40
C LYS A 31 15.32 10.62 14.12
N THR A 32 16.09 10.89 13.05
CA THR A 32 16.10 10.25 11.71
C THR A 32 14.95 10.59 10.74
N SER A 33 15.30 11.39 9.72
CA SER A 33 14.48 11.73 8.55
C SER A 33 14.31 10.53 7.63
N GLY A 34 13.07 10.17 7.28
CA GLY A 34 12.81 9.22 6.21
C GLY A 34 11.43 8.61 6.31
N HIS A 35 10.67 8.67 5.21
CA HIS A 35 9.43 7.92 5.08
C HIS A 35 9.77 6.43 5.20
N ARG A 36 9.43 5.80 6.33
CA ARG A 36 9.74 4.39 6.55
C ARG A 36 8.83 3.56 5.65
N ALA A 37 9.43 2.72 4.80
CA ALA A 37 8.69 1.68 4.10
C ALA A 37 8.11 0.72 5.14
N MET A 38 6.87 0.31 4.95
CA MET A 38 6.16 -0.62 5.83
C MET A 38 5.64 -1.77 4.99
N ARG A 39 5.64 -2.96 5.58
CA ARG A 39 5.04 -4.16 5.02
C ARG A 39 4.00 -4.70 6.00
N MET A 40 2.81 -5.01 5.51
CA MET A 40 1.76 -5.70 6.25
C MET A 40 1.41 -7.01 5.55
N PHE A 41 0.97 -7.99 6.32
CA PHE A 41 0.41 -9.25 5.80
C PHE A 41 -1.03 -9.35 6.25
N VAL A 42 -1.90 -9.81 5.34
CA VAL A 42 -3.27 -10.19 5.65
C VAL A 42 -3.40 -11.67 5.29
N GLU A 43 -3.95 -12.46 6.21
CA GLU A 43 -4.05 -13.92 6.12
C GLU A 43 -5.50 -14.35 6.41
N GLY A 44 -6.03 -15.31 5.66
CA GLY A 44 -7.41 -15.79 5.78
C GLY A 44 -7.92 -16.52 4.54
N LEU A 45 -9.03 -17.25 4.67
CA LEU A 45 -9.63 -18.06 3.60
C LEU A 45 -11.09 -17.61 3.31
N PRO A 46 -11.33 -16.71 2.33
CA PRO A 46 -10.36 -15.99 1.52
C PRO A 46 -9.85 -14.70 2.18
N CYS A 47 -8.65 -14.29 1.81
CA CYS A 47 -8.13 -12.95 2.02
C CYS A 47 -8.26 -12.16 0.70
N GLU A 48 -8.75 -10.93 0.78
CA GLU A 48 -9.01 -10.07 -0.38
C GLU A 48 -8.39 -8.67 -0.15
N CYS A 49 -7.84 -8.06 -1.19
CA CYS A 49 -7.24 -6.73 -1.13
C CYS A 49 -7.61 -5.91 -2.38
N TYR A 50 -7.95 -4.63 -2.19
CA TYR A 50 -8.49 -3.74 -3.21
C TYR A 50 -7.81 -2.38 -3.23
N ILE A 51 -7.77 -1.75 -4.41
CA ILE A 51 -7.37 -0.35 -4.58
C ILE A 51 -8.59 0.54 -4.31
N GLU A 52 -8.67 1.07 -3.10
CA GLU A 52 -9.70 2.04 -2.68
C GLU A 52 -9.46 3.45 -3.25
N LYS A 53 -8.23 3.74 -3.69
CA LYS A 53 -7.86 5.04 -4.24
C LYS A 53 -6.65 4.91 -5.16
N ARG A 54 -6.79 5.40 -6.39
CA ARG A 54 -5.71 5.42 -7.37
C ARG A 54 -4.45 6.12 -6.83
N TRP A 55 -3.30 5.54 -7.16
CA TRP A 55 -2.01 6.10 -6.79
C TRP A 55 -1.74 7.42 -7.53
N ARG A 56 -1.64 8.52 -6.78
CA ARG A 56 -1.42 9.88 -7.33
C ARG A 56 0.05 10.21 -7.61
N ALA A 57 1.01 9.46 -7.06
CA ALA A 57 2.43 9.82 -7.13
C ALA A 57 3.12 9.44 -8.45
N ILE A 58 2.44 8.69 -9.33
CA ILE A 58 2.90 8.38 -10.70
C ILE A 58 2.17 9.27 -11.74
N SER A 59 1.58 10.39 -11.32
CA SER A 59 1.13 11.39 -12.29
C SER A 59 2.37 12.01 -12.93
N ASN A 60 2.85 11.41 -14.03
CA ASN A 60 3.91 11.94 -14.87
C ASN A 60 3.53 13.37 -15.27
N LYS A 61 4.40 14.30 -14.89
CA LYS A 61 4.62 15.50 -15.69
C LYS A 61 5.58 15.15 -16.80
#